data_AF-U5H5I4-F1
#
_entry.id   AF-U5H5I4-F1
#
_cell.length_a   1.000
_cell.length_b   1.000
_cell.length_c   1.000
_cell.angle_alpha   90.00
_cell.angle_beta   90.00
_cell.angle_gamma   90.00
#
_symmetry.space_group_name_H-M   'P 1'
#
loop_
_entity.id
_entity.type
_entity.pdbx_description
1 polymer ?
#
loop_
_entity_poly.entity_id
_entity_poly.type
_entity_poly.pdbx_seq_one_letter_code
_entity_poly.pdbx_strand_id
1 'polypeptide(L)'
;MKIAVVGSGTSGLGATWLLNEHSKHEVHLFEADSRPGGHANTVRYRNPLGDDYINVDTGFIVFNTVTYPNFLAFLLETGVPYLSSDMSFSVSRDRGLFEWAGASPAALFAQPLNLLNPSHWRMVWDILRFNVGALEVLQRGDRGESIGDYLARERYSQTFIDNYLLPMTAAIWSTPPDKAALDFPALTLIRFMYNHHLMQILDRPTWLTVKNGSHSYVNRILERLDPAKYHQGHRIESVRTGGKGRKVVLKDSEGNETDWDHVIFACHADTTLKILEKGEGITEEERRILGGFEFSKNRAVLHSDPELMPKRRIAWSAWNYLTASDGPKLNVNSVALTYWMNLLQSIPEAIYGPVLVTLNPPFEPRKEHKFAEWDYDHPLFSEKSVRSQDELKKIQNKRGITFAGAWTKYGFHEDGFASGLRIAVDHLGAQSPFPIRHAERDLNLSRTDRYLNYTFSRIDSLARIFSFPATVFLFVLMIGLSVTRMVITVLGARSIAAVIGDVIMMLQRSNGASTAPVVKLNGLKRAGAGGRDK
;
A
#
# COMPACT_ATOMS: atom_id res chain seq x y z
N MET A 1 -25.65 17.14 -14.71
CA MET A 1 -24.53 18.02 -14.34
C MET A 1 -23.35 17.70 -15.22
N LYS A 2 -22.63 18.74 -15.64
CA LYS A 2 -21.35 18.68 -16.32
C LYS A 2 -20.22 18.81 -15.29
N ILE A 3 -19.40 17.78 -15.16
CA ILE A 3 -18.43 17.58 -14.07
C ILE A 3 -17.02 17.47 -14.63
N ALA A 4 -16.10 18.29 -14.12
CA ALA A 4 -14.68 18.18 -14.41
C ALA A 4 -13.97 17.42 -13.30
N VAL A 5 -13.20 16.39 -13.66
CA VAL A 5 -12.27 15.68 -12.78
C VAL A 5 -10.86 16.11 -13.15
N VAL A 6 -10.16 16.77 -12.24
CA VAL A 6 -8.83 17.35 -12.48
C VAL A 6 -7.77 16.45 -11.86
N GLY A 7 -7.05 15.72 -12.72
CA GLY A 7 -6.05 14.71 -12.39
C GLY A 7 -6.55 13.29 -12.64
N SER A 8 -5.80 12.50 -13.41
CA SER A 8 -6.11 11.10 -13.74
C SER A 8 -5.31 10.08 -12.91
N GLY A 9 -4.89 10.48 -11.71
CA GLY A 9 -4.44 9.54 -10.69
C GLY A 9 -5.57 8.65 -10.19
N THR A 10 -5.26 7.70 -9.29
CA THR A 10 -6.23 6.71 -8.80
C THR A 10 -7.55 7.31 -8.27
N SER A 11 -7.50 8.44 -7.58
CA SER A 11 -8.71 9.12 -7.08
C SER A 11 -9.58 9.66 -8.20
N GLY A 12 -8.97 10.26 -9.22
CA GLY A 12 -9.69 10.81 -10.36
C GLY A 12 -10.28 9.71 -11.24
N LEU A 13 -9.53 8.62 -11.42
CA LEU A 13 -10.01 7.42 -12.10
C LEU A 13 -11.16 6.75 -11.36
N GLY A 14 -11.09 6.62 -10.03
CA GLY A 14 -12.20 6.09 -9.22
C GLY A 14 -13.47 6.94 -9.34
N ALA A 15 -13.34 8.27 -9.23
CA ALA A 15 -14.47 9.19 -9.42
C ALA A 15 -15.03 9.12 -10.85
N THR A 16 -14.14 9.12 -11.86
CA THR A 16 -14.52 9.07 -13.28
C THR A 16 -15.25 7.79 -13.62
N TRP A 17 -14.71 6.63 -13.21
CA TRP A 17 -15.36 5.33 -13.42
C TRP A 17 -16.78 5.34 -12.87
N LEU A 18 -16.93 5.70 -11.58
CA LEU A 18 -18.23 5.59 -10.93
C LEU A 18 -19.24 6.60 -11.48
N LEU A 19 -18.84 7.84 -11.75
CA LEU A 19 -19.72 8.84 -12.33
C LEU A 19 -20.08 8.51 -13.78
N ASN A 20 -19.13 8.04 -14.59
CA ASN A 20 -19.35 7.76 -16.01
C ASN A 20 -20.23 6.52 -16.21
N GLU A 21 -19.96 5.43 -15.50
CA GLU A 21 -20.68 4.16 -15.70
C GLU A 21 -21.95 4.05 -14.83
N HIS A 22 -22.04 4.76 -13.70
CA HIS A 22 -23.13 4.60 -12.72
C HIS A 22 -23.85 5.91 -12.34
N SER A 23 -23.93 6.86 -13.27
CA SER A 23 -24.76 8.07 -13.10
C SER A 23 -25.26 8.60 -14.46
N LYS A 24 -25.98 9.73 -14.44
CA LYS A 24 -26.40 10.46 -15.66
C LYS A 24 -25.55 11.71 -15.92
N HIS A 25 -24.40 11.83 -15.25
CA HIS A 25 -23.55 13.00 -15.39
C HIS A 25 -22.75 12.99 -16.69
N GLU A 26 -22.45 14.19 -17.18
CA GLU A 26 -21.44 14.39 -18.21
C GLU A 26 -20.11 14.59 -17.50
N VAL A 27 -19.20 13.62 -17.62
CA VAL A 27 -17.93 13.60 -16.88
C VAL A 27 -16.79 13.83 -17.86
N HIS A 28 -15.92 14.79 -17.54
CA HIS A 28 -14.67 15.00 -18.26
C HIS A 28 -13.49 14.81 -17.33
N LEU A 29 -12.45 14.13 -17.83
CA LEU A 29 -11.23 13.86 -17.09
C LEU A 29 -10.08 14.66 -17.71
N PHE A 30 -9.45 15.51 -16.91
CA PHE A 30 -8.29 16.31 -17.30
C PHE A 30 -7.02 15.73 -16.69
N GLU A 31 -5.99 15.58 -17.52
CA GLU A 31 -4.67 15.14 -17.10
C GLU A 31 -3.61 16.10 -17.64
N ALA A 32 -2.71 16.55 -16.77
CA ALA A 32 -1.65 17.49 -17.13
C ALA A 32 -0.47 16.79 -17.82
N ASP A 33 -0.22 15.52 -17.50
CA ASP A 33 0.85 14.72 -18.10
C ASP A 33 0.45 14.13 -19.45
N SER A 34 1.46 13.69 -20.20
CA SER A 34 1.28 12.95 -21.45
C SER A 34 0.86 11.49 -21.25
N ARG A 35 0.48 11.09 -20.03
CA ARG A 35 -0.03 9.75 -19.72
C ARG A 35 -1.06 9.80 -18.59
N PRO A 36 -2.03 8.87 -18.58
CA PRO A 36 -2.91 8.71 -17.44
C PRO A 36 -2.27 7.93 -16.29
N GLY A 37 -2.97 7.89 -15.15
CA GLY A 37 -2.69 6.98 -14.03
C GLY A 37 -1.86 7.58 -12.90
N GLY A 38 -1.10 8.64 -13.15
CA GLY A 38 -0.23 9.26 -12.16
C GLY A 38 0.73 8.22 -11.56
N HIS A 39 0.60 7.91 -10.28
CA HIS A 39 1.43 6.90 -9.60
C HIS A 39 1.18 5.45 -10.10
N ALA A 40 0.04 5.16 -10.73
CA ALA A 40 -0.12 3.92 -11.51
C ALA A 40 0.64 4.07 -12.83
N ASN A 41 1.86 3.52 -12.87
CA ASN A 41 2.78 3.64 -13.99
C ASN A 41 3.34 2.27 -14.36
N THR A 42 2.93 1.77 -15.53
CA THR A 42 3.44 0.53 -16.11
C THR A 42 4.28 0.84 -17.33
N VAL A 43 5.47 0.25 -17.41
CA VAL A 43 6.42 0.47 -18.51
C VAL A 43 6.87 -0.86 -19.12
N ARG A 44 7.28 -0.82 -20.39
CA ARG A 44 7.81 -2.00 -21.07
C ARG A 44 9.27 -2.18 -20.73
N TYR A 45 9.61 -3.28 -20.06
CA TYR A 45 10.97 -3.74 -19.84
C TYR A 45 11.35 -4.74 -20.93
N ARG A 46 12.40 -4.44 -21.70
CA ARG A 46 12.87 -5.32 -22.78
C ARG A 46 13.74 -6.43 -22.22
N ASN A 47 13.59 -7.64 -22.77
CA ASN A 47 14.49 -8.74 -22.48
C ASN A 47 15.93 -8.37 -22.90
N PRO A 48 16.94 -8.47 -22.02
CA PRO A 48 18.33 -8.25 -22.41
C PRO A 48 18.87 -9.26 -23.44
N LEU A 49 18.22 -10.43 -23.56
CA LEU A 49 18.67 -11.58 -24.36
C LEU A 49 17.78 -11.88 -25.59
N GLY A 50 16.76 -11.06 -25.87
CA GLY A 50 15.85 -11.28 -26.99
C GLY A 50 14.93 -10.09 -27.28
N ASP A 51 14.02 -10.23 -28.24
CA ASP A 51 13.16 -9.11 -28.70
C ASP A 51 11.86 -8.95 -27.90
N ASP A 52 11.57 -9.87 -26.99
CA ASP A 52 10.37 -9.82 -26.15
C ASP A 52 10.44 -8.73 -25.07
N TYR A 53 9.27 -8.34 -24.55
CA TYR A 53 9.16 -7.40 -23.43
C TYR A 53 8.17 -7.90 -22.39
N ILE A 54 8.25 -7.33 -21.19
CA ILE A 54 7.29 -7.52 -20.11
C ILE A 54 6.89 -6.15 -19.55
N ASN A 55 5.66 -6.05 -19.05
CA ASN A 55 5.16 -4.85 -18.40
C ASN A 55 5.56 -4.85 -16.91
N VAL A 56 6.15 -3.75 -16.45
CA VAL A 56 6.66 -3.58 -15.08
C VAL A 56 6.04 -2.32 -14.49
N ASP A 57 5.39 -2.45 -13.34
CA ASP A 57 4.95 -1.32 -12.54
C ASP A 57 6.14 -0.68 -11.81
N THR A 58 6.19 0.64 -11.83
CA THR A 58 7.29 1.40 -11.19
C THR A 58 6.80 2.34 -10.10
N GLY A 59 5.48 2.38 -9.86
CA GLY A 59 4.85 3.14 -8.78
C GLY A 59 3.91 2.26 -7.97
N PHE A 60 2.63 2.17 -8.36
CA PHE A 60 1.68 1.26 -7.71
C PHE A 60 1.87 -0.17 -8.22
N ILE A 61 2.29 -1.08 -7.33
CA ILE A 61 2.66 -2.46 -7.70
C ILE A 61 1.70 -3.49 -7.10
N VAL A 62 1.37 -3.37 -5.80
CA VAL A 62 0.65 -4.40 -5.04
C VAL A 62 -0.49 -3.83 -4.20
N PHE A 63 -1.48 -4.69 -3.96
CA PHE A 63 -2.61 -4.47 -3.06
C PHE A 63 -2.94 -5.77 -2.30
N ASN A 64 -3.89 -5.75 -1.38
CA ASN A 64 -4.30 -6.96 -0.65
C ASN A 64 -5.80 -7.01 -0.36
N THR A 65 -6.29 -8.18 0.03
CA THR A 65 -7.71 -8.46 0.20
C THR A 65 -8.37 -7.77 1.40
N VAL A 66 -7.61 -7.19 2.33
CA VAL A 66 -8.13 -6.61 3.57
C VAL A 66 -8.11 -5.09 3.56
N THR A 67 -7.00 -4.48 3.17
CA THR A 67 -6.83 -3.02 3.18
C THR A 67 -7.10 -2.36 1.83
N TYR A 68 -7.59 -3.11 0.83
CA TYR A 68 -8.02 -2.58 -0.46
C TYR A 68 -9.43 -3.06 -0.85
N PRO A 69 -10.43 -2.95 0.05
CA PRO A 69 -11.75 -3.52 -0.18
C PRO A 69 -12.45 -2.91 -1.40
N ASN A 70 -12.30 -1.61 -1.66
CA ASN A 70 -12.98 -0.93 -2.76
C ASN A 70 -12.26 -1.15 -4.08
N PHE A 71 -10.93 -1.04 -4.11
CA PHE A 71 -10.18 -1.31 -5.33
C PHE A 71 -10.34 -2.76 -5.78
N LEU A 72 -10.28 -3.73 -4.87
CA LEU A 72 -10.54 -5.13 -5.20
C LEU A 72 -11.99 -5.35 -5.69
N ALA A 73 -12.99 -4.73 -5.04
CA ALA A 73 -14.37 -4.83 -5.50
C ALA A 73 -14.55 -4.27 -6.93
N PHE A 74 -13.86 -3.17 -7.26
CA PHE A 74 -13.82 -2.63 -8.61
C PHE A 74 -13.16 -3.57 -9.63
N LEU A 75 -12.01 -4.18 -9.31
CA LEU A 75 -11.37 -5.15 -10.21
C LEU A 75 -12.28 -6.36 -10.49
N LEU A 76 -12.98 -6.84 -9.45
CA LEU A 76 -13.96 -7.93 -9.57
C LEU A 76 -15.15 -7.53 -10.44
N GLU A 77 -15.71 -6.34 -10.22
CA GLU A 77 -16.85 -5.81 -10.98
C GLU A 77 -16.51 -5.61 -12.47
N THR A 78 -15.31 -5.08 -12.74
CA THR A 78 -14.88 -4.75 -14.11
C THR A 78 -14.20 -5.90 -14.85
N GLY A 79 -13.91 -7.00 -14.15
CA GLY A 79 -13.20 -8.15 -14.69
C GLY A 79 -11.72 -7.91 -14.97
N VAL A 80 -11.10 -6.87 -14.39
CA VAL A 80 -9.67 -6.60 -14.57
C VAL A 80 -8.88 -7.70 -13.84
N PRO A 81 -8.03 -8.47 -14.55
CA PRO A 81 -7.34 -9.60 -13.96
C PRO A 81 -6.25 -9.16 -12.98
N TYR A 82 -6.07 -9.95 -11.93
CA TYR A 82 -5.01 -9.81 -10.95
C TYR A 82 -4.38 -11.17 -10.62
N LEU A 83 -3.18 -11.17 -10.04
CA LEU A 83 -2.42 -12.36 -9.65
C LEU A 83 -2.03 -12.28 -8.17
N SER A 84 -1.65 -13.42 -7.59
CA SER A 84 -1.00 -13.44 -6.28
C SER A 84 0.36 -12.73 -6.35
N SER A 85 0.71 -12.03 -5.28
CA SER A 85 2.00 -11.39 -5.08
C SER A 85 2.58 -11.78 -3.72
N ASP A 86 3.85 -11.43 -3.52
CA ASP A 86 4.54 -11.48 -2.23
C ASP A 86 4.63 -10.06 -1.61
N MET A 87 4.96 -10.00 -0.32
CA MET A 87 5.23 -8.76 0.42
C MET A 87 6.25 -8.98 1.55
N SER A 88 7.22 -9.87 1.31
CA SER A 88 8.35 -10.05 2.21
C SER A 88 9.20 -8.79 2.26
N PHE A 89 9.81 -8.58 3.42
CA PHE A 89 10.63 -7.41 3.71
C PHE A 89 12.01 -7.84 4.21
N SER A 90 13.05 -7.12 3.79
CA SER A 90 14.41 -7.29 4.27
C SER A 90 15.08 -5.96 4.59
N VAL A 91 16.10 -6.05 5.42
CA VAL A 91 17.00 -4.94 5.73
C VAL A 91 18.41 -5.40 5.38
N SER A 92 19.12 -4.62 4.57
CA SER A 92 20.56 -4.78 4.32
C SER A 92 21.28 -3.47 4.58
N ARG A 93 22.19 -3.49 5.55
CA ARG A 93 22.95 -2.32 5.94
C ARG A 93 24.39 -2.42 5.48
N ASP A 94 24.90 -1.29 5.00
CA ASP A 94 26.31 -1.03 4.76
C ASP A 94 26.94 -2.12 3.87
N ARG A 95 26.29 -2.39 2.74
CA ARG A 95 26.70 -3.43 1.77
C ARG A 95 26.76 -4.85 2.37
N GLY A 96 25.80 -5.15 3.23
CA GLY A 96 25.59 -6.47 3.82
C GLY A 96 26.42 -6.77 5.07
N LEU A 97 26.93 -5.73 5.77
CA LEU A 97 27.50 -5.87 7.12
C LEU A 97 26.46 -6.45 8.09
N PHE A 98 25.21 -6.02 7.96
CA PHE A 98 24.07 -6.57 8.69
C PHE A 98 22.91 -6.84 7.75
N GLU A 99 22.34 -8.05 7.83
CA GLU A 99 21.19 -8.47 7.01
C GLU A 99 20.22 -9.37 7.77
N TRP A 100 18.92 -9.11 7.60
CA TRP A 100 17.86 -10.03 7.94
C TRP A 100 16.67 -9.85 7.00
N ALA A 101 15.85 -10.90 6.89
CA ALA A 101 14.62 -10.84 6.12
C ALA A 101 13.49 -11.61 6.80
N GLY A 102 12.26 -11.16 6.58
CA GLY A 102 11.05 -11.77 7.12
C GLY A 102 10.49 -12.93 6.27
N ALA A 103 11.14 -13.28 5.15
CA ALA A 103 10.64 -14.29 4.20
C ALA A 103 10.62 -15.72 4.77
N SER A 104 11.53 -16.05 5.70
CA SER A 104 11.58 -17.36 6.37
C SER A 104 12.42 -17.29 7.65
N PRO A 105 12.34 -18.29 8.55
CA PRO A 105 13.23 -18.37 9.71
C PRO A 105 14.72 -18.41 9.32
N ALA A 106 15.05 -19.07 8.20
CA ALA A 106 16.42 -19.08 7.69
C ALA A 106 16.87 -17.70 7.19
N ALA A 107 15.95 -16.94 6.56
CA ALA A 107 16.21 -15.58 6.10
C ALA A 107 16.30 -14.57 7.26
N LEU A 108 15.61 -14.81 8.38
CA LEU A 108 15.76 -14.03 9.62
C LEU A 108 17.18 -14.13 10.18
N PHE A 109 17.84 -15.28 9.96
CA PHE A 109 19.25 -15.51 10.26
C PHE A 109 20.08 -15.63 8.98
N ALA A 110 19.83 -14.74 8.00
CA ALA A 110 20.59 -14.66 6.75
C ALA A 110 22.11 -14.65 6.99
N GLN A 111 22.54 -14.15 8.15
CA GLN A 111 23.88 -14.34 8.69
C GLN A 111 23.85 -15.40 9.81
N PRO A 112 24.41 -16.61 9.60
CA PRO A 112 24.34 -17.69 10.59
C PRO A 112 24.92 -17.33 11.96
N LEU A 113 25.95 -16.48 12.01
CA LEU A 113 26.55 -15.99 13.26
C LEU A 113 25.57 -15.19 14.14
N ASN A 114 24.48 -14.67 13.56
CA ASN A 114 23.44 -13.99 14.33
C ASN A 114 22.68 -14.93 15.29
N LEU A 115 22.77 -16.26 15.11
CA LEU A 115 22.28 -17.22 16.10
C LEU A 115 22.97 -17.07 17.46
N LEU A 116 24.23 -16.61 17.47
CA LEU A 116 25.02 -16.37 18.67
C LEU A 116 25.02 -14.90 19.10
N ASN A 117 24.31 -14.01 18.39
CA ASN A 117 24.34 -12.57 18.62
C ASN A 117 23.20 -12.14 19.56
N PRO A 118 23.50 -11.66 20.79
CA PRO A 118 22.47 -11.21 21.73
C PRO A 118 21.62 -10.06 21.23
N SER A 119 22.22 -9.14 20.47
CA SER A 119 21.50 -8.00 19.91
C SER A 119 20.47 -8.44 18.88
N HIS A 120 20.78 -9.46 18.06
CA HIS A 120 19.84 -9.98 17.06
C HIS A 120 18.62 -10.63 17.70
N TRP A 121 18.84 -11.46 18.72
CA TRP A 121 17.74 -12.05 19.48
C TRP A 121 16.93 -11.01 20.25
N ARG A 122 17.57 -9.96 20.76
CA ARG A 122 16.87 -8.84 21.41
C ARG A 122 15.95 -8.12 20.41
N MET A 123 16.42 -7.88 19.18
CA MET A 123 15.58 -7.33 18.11
C MET A 123 14.37 -8.23 17.86
N VAL A 124 14.57 -9.54 17.66
CA VAL A 124 13.46 -10.49 17.42
C VAL A 124 12.45 -10.48 18.56
N TRP A 125 12.92 -10.48 19.81
CA TRP A 125 12.05 -10.38 20.97
C TRP A 125 11.23 -9.10 20.98
N ASP A 126 11.86 -7.96 20.72
CA ASP A 126 11.20 -6.66 20.71
C ASP A 126 10.18 -6.54 19.56
N ILE A 127 10.42 -7.18 18.41
CA ILE A 127 9.42 -7.30 17.33
C ILE A 127 8.16 -8.01 17.84
N LEU A 128 8.34 -9.19 18.46
CA LEU A 128 7.22 -9.97 18.99
C LEU A 128 6.48 -9.22 20.10
N ARG A 129 7.23 -8.57 21.00
CA ARG A 129 6.68 -7.74 22.07
C ARG A 129 5.90 -6.56 21.49
N PHE A 130 6.44 -5.83 20.53
CA PHE A 130 5.80 -4.68 19.92
C PHE A 130 4.46 -5.07 19.27
N ASN A 131 4.48 -6.14 18.49
CA ASN A 131 3.30 -6.65 17.79
C ASN A 131 2.11 -6.96 18.70
N VAL A 132 2.37 -7.32 19.96
CA VAL A 132 1.34 -7.62 20.95
C VAL A 132 1.05 -6.41 21.85
N GLY A 133 2.09 -5.79 22.41
CA GLY A 133 1.96 -4.74 23.42
C GLY A 133 1.54 -3.38 22.88
N ALA A 134 1.87 -3.07 21.62
CA ALA A 134 1.47 -1.82 20.99
C ALA A 134 -0.07 -1.72 20.87
N LEU A 135 -0.79 -2.84 20.84
CA LEU A 135 -2.24 -2.86 20.72
C LEU A 135 -2.97 -2.22 21.90
N GLU A 136 -2.34 -2.12 23.09
CA GLU A 136 -2.91 -1.36 24.21
C GLU A 136 -3.00 0.14 23.92
N VAL A 137 -2.09 0.69 23.11
CA VAL A 137 -2.14 2.11 22.70
C VAL A 137 -3.44 2.37 21.95
N LEU A 138 -3.86 1.43 21.09
CA LEU A 138 -5.12 1.51 20.35
C LEU A 138 -6.35 1.47 21.26
N GLN A 139 -6.27 0.81 22.41
CA GLN A 139 -7.36 0.76 23.39
C GLN A 139 -7.45 2.04 24.21
N ARG A 140 -6.30 2.57 24.66
CA ARG A 140 -6.25 3.80 25.45
C ARG A 140 -6.65 5.01 24.62
N GLY A 141 -6.35 4.98 23.32
CA GLY A 141 -6.70 6.05 22.39
C GLY A 141 -5.97 7.37 22.68
N ASP A 142 -4.82 7.30 23.36
CA ASP A 142 -4.00 8.47 23.68
C ASP A 142 -3.43 9.06 22.39
N ARG A 143 -3.72 10.34 22.15
CA ARG A 143 -3.34 11.05 20.92
C ARG A 143 -2.08 11.89 21.08
N GLY A 144 -1.58 12.07 22.31
CA GLY A 144 -0.49 13.01 22.61
C GLY A 144 0.89 12.38 22.67
N GLU A 145 1.00 11.05 22.79
CA GLU A 145 2.29 10.37 22.91
C GLU A 145 2.93 10.16 21.52
N SER A 146 4.18 10.60 21.38
CA SER A 146 5.00 10.31 20.20
C SER A 146 5.45 8.84 20.21
N ILE A 147 5.73 8.26 19.04
CA ILE A 147 6.23 6.88 19.01
C ILE A 147 7.60 6.78 19.72
N GLY A 148 8.45 7.80 19.66
CA GLY A 148 9.72 7.82 20.38
C GLY A 148 9.54 7.74 21.89
N ASP A 149 8.62 8.53 22.45
CA ASP A 149 8.29 8.50 23.88
C ASP A 149 7.71 7.15 24.31
N TYR A 150 6.80 6.59 23.50
CA TYR A 150 6.27 5.24 23.72
C TYR A 150 7.40 4.20 23.79
N LEU A 151 8.32 4.23 22.83
CA LEU A 151 9.42 3.27 22.75
C LEU A 151 10.38 3.40 23.93
N ALA A 152 10.68 4.64 24.35
CA ALA A 152 11.53 4.93 25.51
C ALA A 152 10.87 4.49 26.81
N ARG A 153 9.57 4.79 27.00
CA ARG A 153 8.78 4.40 28.18
C ARG A 153 8.69 2.89 28.33
N GLU A 154 8.44 2.18 27.23
CA GLU A 154 8.37 0.72 27.19
C GLU A 154 9.75 0.04 27.14
N ARG A 155 10.82 0.82 26.95
CA ARG A 155 12.24 0.41 26.93
C ARG A 155 12.56 -0.59 25.82
N TYR A 156 12.10 -0.31 24.61
CA TYR A 156 12.53 -1.06 23.42
C TYR A 156 14.02 -0.85 23.14
N SER A 157 14.68 -1.88 22.60
CA SER A 157 16.11 -1.82 22.30
C SER A 157 16.43 -0.99 21.07
N GLN A 158 17.61 -0.38 21.04
CA GLN A 158 18.08 0.38 19.88
C GLN A 158 18.19 -0.49 18.62
N THR A 159 18.57 -1.77 18.77
CA THR A 159 18.63 -2.70 17.64
C THR A 159 17.25 -2.96 17.02
N PHE A 160 16.19 -3.03 17.81
CA PHE A 160 14.82 -3.07 17.28
C PHE A 160 14.44 -1.80 16.53
N ILE A 161 14.75 -0.64 17.11
CA ILE A 161 14.44 0.65 16.52
C ILE A 161 15.17 0.81 15.18
N ASP A 162 16.49 0.64 15.16
CA ASP A 162 17.34 0.91 14.01
C ASP A 162 17.23 -0.16 12.91
N ASN A 163 17.05 -1.43 13.28
CA ASN A 163 17.10 -2.54 12.32
C ASN A 163 15.73 -3.09 11.94
N TYR A 164 14.65 -2.68 12.60
CA TYR A 164 13.30 -3.13 12.27
C TYR A 164 12.32 -1.97 12.12
N LEU A 165 12.08 -1.21 13.18
CA LEU A 165 10.96 -0.26 13.18
C LEU A 165 11.21 0.90 12.23
N LEU A 166 12.36 1.59 12.34
CA LEU A 166 12.71 2.69 11.46
C LEU A 166 12.76 2.25 9.98
N PRO A 167 13.47 1.15 9.60
CA PRO A 167 13.43 0.64 8.23
C PRO A 167 12.02 0.37 7.71
N MET A 168 11.18 -0.29 8.51
CA MET A 168 9.82 -0.64 8.13
C MET A 168 8.97 0.61 7.87
N THR A 169 8.95 1.55 8.82
CA THR A 169 8.17 2.78 8.70
C THR A 169 8.64 3.65 7.55
N ALA A 170 9.96 3.74 7.37
CA ALA A 170 10.55 4.54 6.32
C ALA A 170 10.27 3.96 4.93
N ALA A 171 10.31 2.63 4.77
CA ALA A 171 9.94 1.95 3.54
C ALA A 171 8.47 2.17 3.15
N ILE A 172 7.56 2.22 4.12
CA ILE A 172 6.11 2.36 3.91
C ILE A 172 5.74 3.74 3.37
N TRP A 173 6.28 4.80 3.98
CA TRP A 173 5.94 6.17 3.59
C TRP A 173 6.98 6.82 2.68
N SER A 174 8.06 6.10 2.36
CA SER A 174 9.19 6.63 1.58
C SER A 174 9.71 7.95 2.16
N THR A 175 9.67 8.07 3.49
CA THR A 175 10.06 9.27 4.24
C THR A 175 11.38 9.04 4.97
N PRO A 176 12.31 10.02 4.96
CA PRO A 176 13.55 9.93 5.72
C PRO A 176 13.29 9.52 7.18
N PRO A 177 13.96 8.49 7.71
CA PRO A 177 13.63 7.96 9.04
C PRO A 177 13.78 8.96 10.20
N ASP A 178 14.55 10.05 10.03
CA ASP A 178 14.62 11.18 10.97
C ASP A 178 13.31 11.98 11.04
N LYS A 179 12.58 12.08 9.91
CA LYS A 179 11.25 12.70 9.84
C LYS A 179 10.10 11.72 10.09
N ALA A 180 10.34 10.43 9.85
CA ALA A 180 9.27 9.43 9.74
C ALA A 180 8.81 8.81 11.07
N ALA A 181 9.61 8.82 12.14
CA ALA A 181 9.43 7.72 13.10
C ALA A 181 9.79 7.94 14.57
N LEU A 182 10.05 9.16 15.06
CA LEU A 182 10.08 9.40 16.52
C LEU A 182 9.04 10.43 16.99
N ASP A 183 8.91 11.56 16.29
CA ASP A 183 7.91 12.58 16.65
C ASP A 183 6.49 12.26 16.15
N PHE A 184 6.35 11.21 15.32
CA PHE A 184 5.07 10.84 14.75
C PHE A 184 4.12 10.27 15.83
N PRO A 185 2.81 10.60 15.82
CA PRO A 185 1.88 10.13 16.86
C PRO A 185 1.81 8.60 16.94
N ALA A 186 2.09 8.03 18.12
CA ALA A 186 2.16 6.59 18.33
C ALA A 186 0.86 5.88 17.94
N LEU A 187 -0.28 6.45 18.34
CA LEU A 187 -1.61 5.92 18.02
C LEU A 187 -1.81 5.78 16.51
N THR A 188 -1.43 6.79 15.74
CA THR A 188 -1.59 6.80 14.28
C THR A 188 -0.73 5.73 13.63
N LEU A 189 0.55 5.63 14.04
CA LEU A 189 1.47 4.62 13.53
C LEU A 189 1.00 3.20 13.83
N ILE A 190 0.67 2.94 15.09
CA ILE A 190 0.26 1.60 15.53
C ILE A 190 -1.06 1.24 14.86
N ARG A 191 -1.99 2.19 14.71
CA ARG A 191 -3.25 1.96 14.00
C ARG A 191 -3.00 1.59 12.54
N PHE A 192 -2.09 2.31 11.89
CA PHE A 192 -1.68 2.02 10.54
C PHE A 192 -1.10 0.61 10.42
N MET A 193 -0.11 0.25 11.26
CA MET A 193 0.53 -1.07 11.25
C MET A 193 -0.48 -2.20 11.54
N TYR A 194 -1.48 -1.93 12.38
CA TYR A 194 -2.56 -2.86 12.70
C TYR A 194 -3.45 -3.09 11.48
N ASN A 195 -3.92 -2.00 10.86
CA ASN A 195 -4.77 -2.04 9.69
C ASN A 195 -4.09 -2.82 8.55
N HIS A 196 -2.79 -2.59 8.34
CA HIS A 196 -2.00 -3.20 7.25
C HIS A 196 -1.38 -4.56 7.58
N HIS A 197 -1.78 -5.20 8.68
CA HIS A 197 -1.28 -6.53 9.08
C HIS A 197 0.25 -6.60 9.26
N LEU A 198 0.92 -5.47 9.50
CA LEU A 198 2.37 -5.40 9.70
C LEU A 198 2.81 -5.85 11.09
N MET A 199 1.85 -5.97 12.02
CA MET A 199 2.09 -6.51 13.36
C MET A 199 1.75 -8.01 13.49
N GLN A 200 1.32 -8.68 12.41
CA GLN A 200 0.87 -10.06 12.49
C GLN A 200 1.98 -11.05 12.12
N ILE A 201 2.11 -12.09 12.97
CA ILE A 201 3.04 -13.19 12.75
C ILE A 201 2.39 -14.28 11.87
N LEU A 202 1.08 -14.49 12.05
CA LEU A 202 0.27 -15.51 11.37
C LEU A 202 -1.00 -14.83 10.82
N ASP A 203 -1.69 -15.48 9.88
CA ASP A 203 -2.89 -14.94 9.20
C ASP A 203 -2.64 -13.64 8.41
N ARG A 204 -1.51 -13.60 7.70
CA ARG A 204 -1.16 -12.48 6.83
C ARG A 204 -2.11 -12.42 5.63
N PRO A 205 -2.49 -11.22 5.17
CA PRO A 205 -3.41 -11.07 4.05
C PRO A 205 -2.76 -11.60 2.78
N THR A 206 -3.59 -12.08 1.86
CA THR A 206 -3.12 -12.44 0.52
C THR A 206 -2.81 -11.16 -0.25
N TRP A 207 -1.54 -11.01 -0.64
CA TRP A 207 -1.09 -9.93 -1.49
C TRP A 207 -1.35 -10.26 -2.95
N LEU A 208 -1.68 -9.22 -3.71
CA LEU A 208 -2.13 -9.29 -5.09
C LEU A 208 -1.43 -8.19 -5.91
N THR A 209 -1.33 -8.39 -7.21
CA THR A 209 -0.88 -7.39 -8.19
C THR A 209 -1.79 -7.42 -9.41
N VAL A 210 -1.92 -6.30 -10.13
CA VAL A 210 -2.71 -6.25 -11.36
C VAL A 210 -1.97 -7.00 -12.46
N LYS A 211 -2.63 -7.96 -13.10
CA LYS A 211 -2.02 -8.75 -14.17
C LYS A 211 -1.68 -7.82 -15.33
N ASN A 212 -0.47 -7.96 -15.88
CA ASN A 212 0.09 -7.10 -16.93
C ASN A 212 0.35 -5.64 -16.51
N GLY A 213 0.27 -5.33 -15.22
CA GLY A 213 0.57 -4.03 -14.65
C GLY A 213 -0.66 -3.15 -14.43
N SER A 214 -0.49 -2.15 -13.55
CA SER A 214 -1.51 -1.19 -13.12
C SER A 214 -2.18 -0.43 -14.26
N HIS A 215 -1.51 -0.21 -15.39
CA HIS A 215 -2.12 0.42 -16.57
C HIS A 215 -3.36 -0.32 -17.10
N SER A 216 -3.51 -1.62 -16.78
CA SER A 216 -4.64 -2.42 -17.24
C SER A 216 -5.97 -1.90 -16.70
N TYR A 217 -6.00 -1.51 -15.42
CA TYR A 217 -7.22 -0.95 -14.82
C TYR A 217 -7.45 0.50 -15.28
N VAL A 218 -6.37 1.26 -15.50
CA VAL A 218 -6.43 2.61 -16.05
C VAL A 218 -7.07 2.59 -17.43
N ASN A 219 -6.56 1.74 -18.32
CA ASN A 219 -7.08 1.57 -19.67
C ASN A 219 -8.54 1.11 -19.66
N ARG A 220 -8.91 0.16 -18.80
CA ARG A 220 -10.31 -0.30 -18.68
C ARG A 220 -11.28 0.84 -18.35
N ILE A 221 -10.88 1.82 -17.55
CA ILE A 221 -11.71 2.99 -17.23
C ILE A 221 -11.78 3.92 -18.44
N LEU A 222 -10.63 4.23 -19.05
CA LEU A 222 -10.56 5.16 -20.18
C LEU A 222 -11.24 4.64 -21.44
N GLU A 223 -11.19 3.34 -21.71
CA GLU A 223 -11.88 2.69 -22.84
C GLU A 223 -13.41 2.82 -22.77
N ARG A 224 -13.97 3.06 -21.58
CA ARG A 224 -15.41 3.32 -21.38
C ARG A 224 -15.75 4.81 -21.32
N LEU A 225 -14.75 5.69 -21.24
CA LEU A 225 -14.94 7.12 -21.32
C LEU A 225 -14.98 7.55 -22.79
N ASP A 226 -15.90 8.43 -23.14
CA ASP A 226 -15.91 9.06 -24.46
C ASP A 226 -14.55 9.74 -24.70
N PRO A 227 -13.82 9.44 -25.79
CA PRO A 227 -12.52 10.04 -26.08
C PRO A 227 -12.56 11.57 -26.13
N ALA A 228 -13.69 12.18 -26.51
CA ALA A 228 -13.85 13.64 -26.50
C ALA A 228 -13.96 14.24 -25.09
N LYS A 229 -14.09 13.39 -24.06
CA LYS A 229 -14.18 13.77 -22.65
C LYS A 229 -12.91 13.45 -21.87
N TYR A 230 -11.91 12.86 -22.51
CA TYR A 230 -10.58 12.66 -21.95
C TYR A 230 -9.60 13.69 -22.50
N HIS A 231 -9.12 14.59 -21.64
CA HIS A 231 -8.25 15.70 -22.01
C HIS A 231 -6.83 15.45 -21.48
N GLN A 232 -6.02 14.77 -22.29
CA GLN A 232 -4.64 14.38 -21.96
C GLN A 232 -3.64 15.48 -22.32
N GLY A 233 -2.70 15.80 -21.43
CA GLY A 233 -1.78 16.93 -21.62
C GLY A 233 -2.44 18.31 -21.44
N HIS A 234 -3.70 18.36 -20.98
CA HIS A 234 -4.44 19.59 -20.72
C HIS A 234 -4.38 19.95 -19.25
N ARG A 235 -3.37 20.74 -18.88
CA ARG A 235 -3.19 21.24 -17.51
C ARG A 235 -4.24 22.29 -17.18
N ILE A 236 -4.91 22.15 -16.05
CA ILE A 236 -5.75 23.22 -15.49
C ILE A 236 -4.85 24.22 -14.76
N GLU A 237 -4.92 25.49 -15.15
CA GLU A 237 -4.09 26.57 -14.61
C GLU A 237 -4.76 27.33 -13.48
N SER A 238 -6.06 27.58 -13.58
CA SER A 238 -6.82 28.26 -12.54
C SER A 238 -8.28 27.81 -12.49
N VAL A 239 -8.88 27.97 -11.32
CA VAL A 239 -10.31 27.74 -11.09
C VAL A 239 -10.90 28.91 -10.35
N ARG A 240 -11.98 29.49 -10.90
CA ARG A 240 -12.73 30.57 -10.26
C ARG A 240 -14.17 30.20 -10.01
N THR A 241 -14.70 30.65 -8.87
CA THR A 241 -16.12 30.58 -8.55
C THR A 241 -16.69 31.98 -8.57
N GLY A 242 -17.20 32.43 -9.72
CA GLY A 242 -17.65 33.83 -9.89
C GLY A 242 -18.63 33.99 -11.06
N GLY A 243 -19.90 34.24 -10.73
CA GLY A 243 -20.99 34.50 -11.67
C GLY A 243 -22.38 34.26 -11.03
N LYS A 244 -23.47 34.78 -11.62
CA LYS A 244 -24.84 34.43 -11.20
C LYS A 244 -25.09 32.95 -11.52
N GLY A 245 -25.09 32.11 -10.49
CA GLY A 245 -25.25 30.67 -10.60
C GLY A 245 -24.12 29.93 -9.88
N ARG A 246 -24.39 28.71 -9.41
CA ARG A 246 -23.43 27.88 -8.64
C ARG A 246 -22.34 27.24 -9.54
N LYS A 247 -21.98 27.89 -10.66
CA LYS A 247 -21.05 27.38 -11.67
C LYS A 247 -19.60 27.63 -11.26
N VAL A 248 -18.71 26.75 -11.71
CA VAL A 248 -17.27 26.83 -11.51
C VAL A 248 -16.60 26.96 -12.87
N VAL A 249 -15.68 27.92 -13.04
CA VAL A 249 -14.99 28.14 -14.32
C VAL A 249 -13.57 27.61 -14.22
N LEU A 250 -13.21 26.72 -15.13
CA LEU A 250 -11.85 26.22 -15.30
C LEU A 250 -11.17 26.99 -16.43
N LYS A 251 -9.91 27.35 -16.23
CA LYS A 251 -9.02 27.82 -17.27
C LYS A 251 -7.90 26.80 -17.49
N ASP A 252 -7.77 26.32 -18.72
CA ASP A 252 -6.68 25.41 -19.10
C ASP A 252 -5.39 26.15 -19.49
N SER A 253 -4.33 25.39 -19.76
CA SER A 253 -3.01 25.91 -20.15
C SER A 253 -2.99 26.57 -21.54
N GLU A 254 -4.01 26.35 -22.36
CA GLU A 254 -4.18 27.04 -23.65
C GLU A 254 -4.94 28.37 -23.48
N GLY A 255 -5.49 28.61 -22.30
CA GLY A 255 -6.23 29.81 -21.95
C GLY A 255 -7.73 29.70 -22.21
N ASN A 256 -8.24 28.52 -22.58
CA ASN A 256 -9.67 28.31 -22.76
C ASN A 256 -10.37 28.33 -21.40
N GLU A 257 -11.48 29.06 -21.31
CA GLU A 257 -12.35 29.06 -20.13
C GLU A 257 -13.62 28.25 -20.41
N THR A 258 -14.02 27.40 -19.46
CA THR A 258 -15.25 26.60 -19.57
C THR A 258 -15.99 26.54 -18.24
N ASP A 259 -17.32 26.68 -18.31
CA ASP A 259 -18.20 26.55 -17.15
C ASP A 259 -18.55 25.09 -16.84
N TRP A 260 -18.52 24.78 -15.55
CA TRP A 260 -18.82 23.46 -14.98
C TRP A 260 -19.87 23.58 -13.88
N ASP A 261 -20.70 22.55 -13.72
CA ASP A 261 -21.59 22.43 -12.57
C ASP A 261 -20.82 22.05 -11.31
N HIS A 262 -19.79 21.23 -11.47
CA HIS A 262 -18.98 20.74 -10.36
C HIS A 262 -17.55 20.40 -10.79
N VAL A 263 -16.61 20.54 -9.87
CA VAL A 263 -15.19 20.23 -10.08
C VAL A 263 -14.69 19.32 -8.97
N ILE A 264 -14.08 18.20 -9.36
CA ILE A 264 -13.38 17.29 -8.46
C ILE A 264 -11.89 17.51 -8.67
N PHE A 265 -11.21 18.10 -7.70
CA PHE A 265 -9.75 18.07 -7.65
C PHE A 265 -9.29 16.70 -7.17
N ALA A 266 -8.65 15.96 -8.06
CA ALA A 266 -8.10 14.63 -7.82
C ALA A 266 -6.56 14.60 -7.92
N CYS A 267 -5.93 15.78 -7.82
CA CYS A 267 -4.48 15.96 -7.78
C CYS A 267 -3.98 16.19 -6.33
N HIS A 268 -2.68 16.45 -6.18
CA HIS A 268 -2.11 16.75 -4.86
C HIS A 268 -2.68 18.05 -4.28
N ALA A 269 -2.76 18.12 -2.95
CA ALA A 269 -3.34 19.27 -2.25
C ALA A 269 -2.58 20.58 -2.53
N ASP A 270 -1.25 20.52 -2.66
CA ASP A 270 -0.42 21.67 -3.00
C ASP A 270 -0.67 22.15 -4.44
N THR A 271 -0.87 21.22 -5.37
CA THR A 271 -1.22 21.49 -6.77
C THR A 271 -2.60 22.12 -6.85
N THR A 272 -3.56 21.56 -6.11
CA THR A 272 -4.90 22.13 -5.98
C THR A 272 -4.85 23.56 -5.44
N LEU A 273 -4.08 23.78 -4.36
CA LEU A 273 -3.93 25.09 -3.75
C LEU A 273 -3.38 26.12 -4.75
N LYS A 274 -2.33 25.78 -5.50
CA LYS A 274 -1.75 26.64 -6.55
C LYS A 274 -2.79 27.00 -7.63
N ILE A 275 -3.61 26.05 -8.07
CA ILE A 275 -4.68 26.29 -9.06
C ILE A 275 -5.75 27.23 -8.50
N LEU A 276 -6.17 27.02 -7.24
CA LEU A 276 -7.16 27.87 -6.59
C LEU A 276 -6.65 29.29 -6.31
N GLU A 277 -5.37 29.43 -5.94
CA GLU A 277 -4.72 30.73 -5.67
C GLU A 277 -4.52 31.57 -6.93
N LYS A 278 -4.30 30.94 -8.09
CA LYS A 278 -4.27 31.61 -9.40
C LYS A 278 -5.66 32.04 -9.89
N GLY A 279 -6.73 31.48 -9.31
CA GLY A 279 -8.11 31.79 -9.64
C GLY A 279 -8.73 32.82 -8.68
N GLU A 280 -10.05 32.76 -8.54
CA GLU A 280 -10.80 33.65 -7.64
C GLU A 280 -11.78 32.84 -6.77
N GLY A 281 -12.01 33.31 -5.55
CA GLY A 281 -12.99 32.72 -4.62
C GLY A 281 -12.46 31.61 -3.72
N ILE A 282 -11.14 31.39 -3.67
CA ILE A 282 -10.53 30.57 -2.61
C ILE A 282 -10.84 31.17 -1.23
N THR A 283 -11.20 30.32 -0.28
CA THR A 283 -11.48 30.71 1.11
C THR A 283 -10.24 30.53 1.99
N GLU A 284 -10.16 31.27 3.09
CA GLU A 284 -9.10 31.07 4.08
C GLU A 284 -9.13 29.68 4.71
N GLU A 285 -10.31 29.07 4.81
CA GLU A 285 -10.43 27.70 5.31
C GLU A 285 -9.86 26.66 4.32
N GLU A 286 -10.12 26.82 3.02
CA GLU A 286 -9.49 25.99 1.98
C GLU A 286 -7.96 26.17 1.96
N ARG A 287 -7.46 27.42 2.02
CA ARG A 287 -6.02 27.70 2.06
C ARG A 287 -5.35 27.02 3.25
N ARG A 288 -5.94 27.16 4.45
CA ARG A 288 -5.39 26.61 5.69
C ARG A 288 -5.41 25.07 5.70
N ILE A 289 -6.50 24.45 5.26
CA ILE A 289 -6.64 22.98 5.27
C ILE A 289 -5.79 22.34 4.17
N LEU A 290 -5.85 22.82 2.93
CA LEU A 290 -5.06 22.28 1.83
C LEU A 290 -3.56 22.53 2.01
N GLY A 291 -3.18 23.67 2.57
CA GLY A 291 -1.80 23.98 2.95
C GLY A 291 -1.26 23.15 4.12
N GLY A 292 -2.09 22.30 4.74
CA GLY A 292 -1.69 21.35 5.77
C GLY A 292 -0.98 20.09 5.26
N PHE A 293 -1.05 19.83 3.96
CA PHE A 293 -0.48 18.65 3.32
C PHE A 293 0.82 18.99 2.60
N GLU A 294 1.87 18.24 2.91
CA GLU A 294 3.18 18.37 2.29
C GLU A 294 3.52 17.08 1.53
N PHE A 295 4.44 17.19 0.58
CA PHE A 295 4.84 16.08 -0.29
C PHE A 295 6.36 16.02 -0.39
N SER A 296 6.89 14.81 -0.50
CA SER A 296 8.31 14.54 -0.70
C SER A 296 8.56 13.91 -2.06
N LYS A 297 9.55 14.45 -2.78
CA LYS A 297 9.99 13.88 -4.05
C LYS A 297 10.84 12.65 -3.79
N ASN A 298 10.55 11.59 -4.54
CA ASN A 298 11.26 10.33 -4.48
C ASN A 298 11.57 9.87 -5.90
N ARG A 299 12.84 9.56 -6.15
CA ARG A 299 13.31 9.11 -7.46
C ARG A 299 13.21 7.59 -7.54
N ALA A 300 12.46 7.07 -8.50
CA ALA A 300 12.38 5.63 -8.78
C ALA A 300 13.20 5.29 -10.03
N VAL A 301 14.04 4.26 -9.93
CA VAL A 301 14.90 3.81 -11.03
C VAL A 301 14.59 2.35 -11.35
N LEU A 302 14.21 2.04 -12.58
CA LEU A 302 14.08 0.67 -13.08
C LEU A 302 15.45 0.21 -13.61
N HIS A 303 15.96 -0.91 -13.11
CA HIS A 303 17.28 -1.45 -13.46
C HIS A 303 17.35 -2.97 -13.27
N SER A 304 18.51 -3.56 -13.60
CA SER A 304 18.85 -4.96 -13.32
C SER A 304 20.08 -5.12 -12.43
N ASP A 305 20.58 -4.04 -11.82
CA ASP A 305 21.80 -4.06 -11.01
C ASP A 305 21.61 -4.79 -9.66
N PRO A 306 22.23 -5.97 -9.43
CA PRO A 306 22.15 -6.68 -8.17
C PRO A 306 22.91 -6.02 -7.01
N GLU A 307 23.74 -4.99 -7.25
CA GLU A 307 24.41 -4.27 -6.15
C GLU A 307 23.42 -3.50 -5.28
N LEU A 308 22.25 -3.14 -5.84
CA LEU A 308 21.11 -2.56 -5.13
C LEU A 308 20.20 -3.65 -4.53
N MET A 309 20.73 -4.82 -4.20
CA MET A 309 20.01 -5.86 -3.47
C MET A 309 20.83 -6.32 -2.26
N PRO A 310 20.22 -7.01 -1.28
CA PRO A 310 20.99 -7.64 -0.21
C PRO A 310 22.11 -8.51 -0.80
N LYS A 311 23.29 -8.48 -0.17
CA LYS A 311 24.46 -9.24 -0.60
C LYS A 311 24.18 -10.75 -0.59
N ARG A 312 23.37 -11.21 0.37
CA ARG A 312 23.00 -12.62 0.49
C ARG A 312 21.65 -12.86 -0.18
N ARG A 313 21.62 -13.76 -1.17
CA ARG A 313 20.38 -14.10 -1.92
C ARG A 313 19.24 -14.57 -1.02
N ILE A 314 19.55 -15.24 0.09
CA ILE A 314 18.54 -15.68 1.07
C ILE A 314 17.78 -14.52 1.73
N ALA A 315 18.38 -13.32 1.76
CA ALA A 315 17.74 -12.11 2.28
C ALA A 315 16.93 -11.35 1.22
N TRP A 316 17.00 -11.74 -0.06
CA TRP A 316 16.20 -11.09 -1.11
C TRP A 316 14.74 -11.31 -0.81
N SER A 317 14.04 -10.19 -0.72
CA SER A 317 12.62 -10.12 -0.41
C SER A 317 11.91 -9.29 -1.48
N ALA A 318 10.60 -9.22 -1.41
CA ALA A 318 9.82 -8.36 -2.29
C ALA A 318 10.24 -6.88 -2.14
N TRP A 319 10.50 -6.46 -0.89
CA TRP A 319 10.91 -5.11 -0.50
C TRP A 319 12.24 -5.19 0.27
N ASN A 320 13.26 -4.46 -0.19
CA ASN A 320 14.61 -4.55 0.38
C ASN A 320 15.09 -3.16 0.78
N TYR A 321 15.07 -2.87 2.08
CA TYR A 321 15.55 -1.61 2.62
C TYR A 321 17.07 -1.62 2.68
N LEU A 322 17.69 -0.62 2.05
CA LEU A 322 19.13 -0.47 1.96
C LEU A 322 19.57 0.76 2.73
N THR A 323 20.69 0.67 3.43
CA THR A 323 21.36 1.85 3.98
C THR A 323 22.85 1.82 3.69
N ALA A 324 23.42 3.00 3.52
CA ALA A 324 24.87 3.21 3.52
C ALA A 324 25.19 4.29 4.57
N SER A 325 26.04 3.96 5.54
CA SER A 325 26.47 4.87 6.60
C SER A 325 27.87 5.40 6.27
N ASP A 326 28.05 6.72 6.23
CA ASP A 326 29.36 7.36 6.21
C ASP A 326 29.84 7.65 7.64
N GLY A 327 30.03 6.60 8.46
CA GLY A 327 30.49 6.72 9.84
C GLY A 327 29.65 5.98 10.89
N PRO A 328 29.90 6.19 12.21
CA PRO A 328 29.27 5.43 13.30
C PRO A 328 27.81 5.79 13.59
N LYS A 329 27.28 6.85 12.98
CA LYS A 329 25.84 7.16 12.98
C LYS A 329 25.27 6.84 11.61
N LEU A 330 24.11 6.18 11.60
CA LEU A 330 23.33 5.94 10.39
C LEU A 330 23.18 7.27 9.64
N ASN A 331 23.61 7.33 8.38
CA ASN A 331 23.36 8.49 7.53
C ASN A 331 21.94 8.30 6.95
N VAL A 332 20.95 8.73 7.73
CA VAL A 332 19.52 8.42 7.60
C VAL A 332 18.82 9.24 6.49
N ASN A 333 19.56 10.07 5.74
CA ASN A 333 18.94 11.18 5.02
C ASN A 333 18.18 10.80 3.73
N SER A 334 18.20 9.53 3.30
CA SER A 334 17.37 9.04 2.20
C SER A 334 17.01 7.56 2.38
N VAL A 335 15.71 7.25 2.33
CA VAL A 335 15.21 5.86 2.26
C VAL A 335 15.56 5.28 0.92
N ALA A 336 16.46 4.29 0.91
CA ALA A 336 16.71 3.47 -0.26
C ALA A 336 15.91 2.17 -0.15
N LEU A 337 15.03 1.91 -1.11
CA LEU A 337 14.18 0.72 -1.11
C LEU A 337 14.18 0.08 -2.49
N THR A 338 14.58 -1.19 -2.57
CA THR A 338 14.57 -1.94 -3.83
C THR A 338 13.44 -2.96 -3.86
N TYR A 339 12.59 -2.86 -4.88
CA TYR A 339 11.51 -3.77 -5.20
C TYR A 339 11.99 -4.86 -6.15
N TRP A 340 11.84 -6.13 -5.76
CA TRP A 340 12.16 -7.27 -6.62
C TRP A 340 10.95 -7.65 -7.47
N MET A 341 10.85 -7.06 -8.66
CA MET A 341 9.66 -7.14 -9.52
C MET A 341 9.40 -8.56 -10.05
N ASN A 342 10.45 -9.38 -10.16
CA ASN A 342 10.28 -10.81 -10.46
C ASN A 342 9.36 -11.50 -9.47
N LEU A 343 9.52 -11.21 -8.18
CA LEU A 343 8.71 -11.79 -7.13
C LEU A 343 7.34 -11.10 -7.02
N LEU A 344 7.31 -9.76 -7.08
CA LEU A 344 6.07 -8.97 -6.93
C LEU A 344 5.08 -9.17 -8.10
N GLN A 345 5.58 -9.27 -9.32
CA GLN A 345 4.76 -9.39 -10.54
C GLN A 345 4.81 -10.76 -11.20
N SER A 346 5.41 -11.76 -10.53
CA SER A 346 5.64 -13.09 -11.12
C SER A 346 6.39 -13.03 -12.47
N ILE A 347 7.34 -12.09 -12.62
CA ILE A 347 8.13 -11.95 -13.84
C ILE A 347 9.24 -13.03 -13.87
N PRO A 348 9.31 -13.89 -14.90
CA PRO A 348 10.28 -14.98 -14.95
C PRO A 348 11.73 -14.48 -14.99
N GLU A 349 12.45 -14.59 -13.87
CA GLU A 349 13.86 -14.17 -13.77
C GLU A 349 14.78 -14.93 -14.73
N ALA A 350 14.47 -16.19 -15.05
CA ALA A 350 15.23 -16.97 -16.02
C ALA A 350 15.17 -16.39 -17.46
N ILE A 351 14.14 -15.60 -17.78
CA ILE A 351 13.96 -14.99 -19.10
C ILE A 351 14.46 -13.55 -19.12
N TYR A 352 14.10 -12.76 -18.11
CA TYR A 352 14.36 -11.31 -18.09
C TYR A 352 15.55 -10.90 -17.22
N GLY A 353 16.15 -11.83 -16.48
CA GLY A 353 17.10 -11.51 -15.41
C GLY A 353 16.42 -10.80 -14.23
N PRO A 354 17.22 -10.20 -13.33
CA PRO A 354 16.71 -9.36 -12.26
C PRO A 354 16.02 -8.13 -12.83
N VAL A 355 14.74 -7.96 -12.48
CA VAL A 355 13.96 -6.77 -12.78
C VAL A 355 13.69 -6.07 -11.45
N LEU A 356 14.33 -4.92 -11.27
CA LEU A 356 14.40 -4.23 -9.99
C LEU A 356 13.94 -2.78 -10.15
N VAL A 357 13.18 -2.29 -9.17
CA VAL A 357 12.87 -0.85 -9.07
C VAL A 357 13.45 -0.36 -7.76
N THR A 358 14.39 0.59 -7.79
CA THR A 358 14.93 1.20 -6.57
C THR A 358 14.43 2.61 -6.40
N LEU A 359 13.84 2.88 -5.25
CA LEU A 359 13.51 4.20 -4.77
C LEU A 359 14.71 4.82 -4.05
N ASN A 360 15.07 6.05 -4.42
CA ASN A 360 16.20 6.84 -3.93
C ASN A 360 17.47 5.99 -3.72
N PRO A 361 18.05 5.46 -4.80
CA PRO A 361 19.18 4.54 -4.69
C PRO A 361 20.33 5.19 -3.90
N PRO A 362 20.95 4.48 -2.93
CA PRO A 362 21.99 5.05 -2.06
C PRO A 362 23.31 5.28 -2.82
N PHE A 363 23.41 4.72 -4.02
CA PHE A 363 24.45 4.95 -5.02
C PHE A 363 23.83 4.67 -6.40
N GLU A 364 24.33 5.31 -7.45
CA GLU A 364 23.78 5.11 -8.79
C GLU A 364 23.93 3.65 -9.25
N PRO A 365 22.88 3.03 -9.84
CA PRO A 365 23.04 1.77 -10.53
C PRO A 365 24.03 1.93 -11.68
N ARG A 366 24.77 0.87 -11.97
CA ARG A 366 25.68 0.81 -13.12
C ARG A 366 24.93 1.14 -14.42
N LYS A 367 25.57 1.89 -15.30
CA LYS A 367 24.93 2.50 -16.48
C LYS A 367 24.31 1.45 -17.41
N GLU A 368 24.98 0.33 -17.59
CA GLU A 368 24.55 -0.82 -18.40
C GLU A 368 23.34 -1.55 -17.81
N HIS A 369 23.08 -1.37 -16.52
CA HIS A 369 21.95 -1.99 -15.81
C HIS A 369 20.74 -1.04 -15.68
N LYS A 370 20.92 0.27 -15.87
CA LYS A 370 19.86 1.27 -15.73
C LYS A 370 18.98 1.30 -16.99
N PHE A 371 17.67 1.13 -16.81
CA PHE A 371 16.70 1.15 -17.90
C PHE A 371 16.00 2.50 -18.03
N ALA A 372 15.39 3.00 -16.95
CA ALA A 372 14.67 4.27 -16.93
C ALA A 372 14.45 4.77 -15.50
N GLU A 373 14.02 6.02 -15.35
CA GLU A 373 13.74 6.63 -14.04
C GLU A 373 12.59 7.63 -14.10
N TRP A 374 11.96 7.85 -12.94
CA TRP A 374 10.85 8.77 -12.74
C TRP A 374 10.96 9.43 -11.37
N ASP A 375 10.37 10.63 -11.24
CA ASP A 375 10.15 11.26 -9.95
C ASP A 375 8.68 11.07 -9.53
N TYR A 376 8.49 10.64 -8.29
CA TYR A 376 7.19 10.52 -7.65
C TYR A 376 7.13 11.34 -6.38
N ASP A 377 5.98 11.96 -6.15
CA ASP A 377 5.72 12.71 -4.94
C ASP A 377 4.87 11.86 -3.98
N HIS A 378 5.35 11.67 -2.74
CA HIS A 378 4.64 10.95 -1.68
C HIS A 378 4.16 11.93 -0.60
N PRO A 379 2.93 11.78 -0.08
CA PRO A 379 2.43 12.61 1.03
C PRO A 379 3.28 12.45 2.29
N LEU A 380 3.57 13.57 2.96
CA LEU A 380 4.19 13.59 4.27
C LEU A 380 3.12 13.66 5.36
N PHE A 381 3.19 12.74 6.31
CA PHE A 381 2.26 12.69 7.43
C PHE A 381 2.88 13.34 8.67
N SER A 382 2.37 14.51 9.02
CA SER A 382 2.66 15.27 10.24
C SER A 382 1.38 15.49 11.06
N GLU A 383 1.51 15.98 12.29
CA GLU A 383 0.36 16.41 13.10
C GLU A 383 -0.54 17.40 12.33
N LYS A 384 0.07 18.33 11.58
CA LYS A 384 -0.62 19.31 10.73
C LYS A 384 -1.46 18.63 9.65
N SER A 385 -0.91 17.61 8.98
CA SER A 385 -1.63 16.85 7.95
C SER A 385 -2.80 16.07 8.54
N VAL A 386 -2.61 15.41 9.69
CA VAL A 386 -3.66 14.63 10.38
C VAL A 386 -4.81 15.54 10.82
N ARG A 387 -4.48 16.71 11.40
CA ARG A 387 -5.49 17.72 11.73
C ARG A 387 -6.25 18.19 10.48
N SER A 388 -5.56 18.37 9.37
CA SER A 388 -6.19 18.82 8.11
C SER A 388 -7.13 17.75 7.54
N GLN A 389 -6.80 16.47 7.68
CA GLN A 389 -7.69 15.36 7.31
C GLN A 389 -9.01 15.40 8.08
N ASP A 390 -8.97 15.61 9.40
CA ASP A 390 -10.17 15.72 10.26
C ASP A 390 -11.08 16.89 9.86
N GLU A 391 -10.48 17.94 9.27
CA GLU A 391 -11.17 19.16 8.88
C GLU A 391 -11.64 19.18 7.43
N LEU A 392 -11.24 18.22 6.58
CA LEU A 392 -11.61 18.20 5.15
C LEU A 392 -13.11 18.34 4.91
N LYS A 393 -13.95 17.74 5.76
CA LYS A 393 -15.42 17.85 5.68
C LYS A 393 -15.95 19.29 5.74
N LYS A 394 -15.17 20.23 6.27
CA LYS A 394 -15.54 21.66 6.36
C LYS A 394 -15.54 22.32 4.97
N ILE A 395 -14.69 21.86 4.04
CA ILE A 395 -14.52 22.48 2.71
C ILE A 395 -15.18 21.69 1.57
N GLN A 396 -15.57 20.43 1.77
CA GLN A 396 -16.19 19.64 0.71
C GLN A 396 -17.54 20.20 0.23
N ASN A 397 -17.67 20.35 -1.10
CA ASN A 397 -18.87 20.73 -1.82
C ASN A 397 -19.56 22.02 -1.31
N LYS A 398 -18.79 22.99 -0.80
CA LYS A 398 -19.35 24.29 -0.36
C LYS A 398 -19.69 25.20 -1.52
N ARG A 399 -18.92 25.13 -2.61
CA ARG A 399 -19.04 26.00 -3.79
C ARG A 399 -18.93 25.27 -5.13
N GLY A 400 -19.41 24.03 -5.20
CA GLY A 400 -19.33 23.18 -6.40
C GLY A 400 -17.93 22.60 -6.64
N ILE A 401 -17.10 22.56 -5.59
CA ILE A 401 -15.74 22.01 -5.63
C ILE A 401 -15.61 20.94 -4.54
N THR A 402 -14.96 19.84 -4.89
CA THR A 402 -14.61 18.76 -3.95
C THR A 402 -13.17 18.31 -4.15
N PHE A 403 -12.58 17.75 -3.11
CA PHE A 403 -11.18 17.35 -3.05
C PHE A 403 -11.06 15.84 -2.78
N ALA A 404 -10.34 15.13 -3.63
CA ALA A 404 -10.07 13.71 -3.55
C ALA A 404 -8.57 13.45 -3.76
N GLY A 405 -8.03 12.42 -3.12
CA GLY A 405 -6.59 12.22 -3.07
C GLY A 405 -6.20 11.14 -2.06
N ALA A 406 -5.13 10.41 -2.36
CA ALA A 406 -4.55 9.46 -1.40
C ALA A 406 -4.09 10.17 -0.11
N TRP A 407 -3.71 11.45 -0.21
CA TRP A 407 -3.35 12.33 0.91
C TRP A 407 -4.50 12.61 1.89
N THR A 408 -5.74 12.25 1.56
CA THR A 408 -6.89 12.39 2.46
C THR A 408 -6.91 11.34 3.58
N LYS A 409 -6.09 10.29 3.48
CA LYS A 409 -5.89 9.22 4.48
C LYS A 409 -4.40 8.83 4.56
N TYR A 410 -4.01 7.56 4.44
CA TYR A 410 -2.64 7.10 4.68
C TYR A 410 -1.73 7.13 3.45
N GLY A 411 -2.19 7.68 2.32
CA GLY A 411 -1.38 7.82 1.10
C GLY A 411 -1.38 6.58 0.20
N PHE A 412 -2.20 5.57 0.49
CA PHE A 412 -2.25 4.33 -0.29
C PHE A 412 -3.16 4.44 -1.51
N HIS A 413 -3.06 3.46 -2.41
CA HIS A 413 -3.90 3.42 -3.61
C HIS A 413 -5.39 3.29 -3.26
N GLU A 414 -5.72 2.48 -2.25
CA GLU A 414 -7.09 2.36 -1.73
C GLU A 414 -7.60 3.70 -1.21
N ASP A 415 -6.79 4.45 -0.48
CA ASP A 415 -7.18 5.75 0.08
C ASP A 415 -7.57 6.73 -1.04
N GLY A 416 -6.76 6.76 -2.09
CA GLY A 416 -7.03 7.57 -3.28
C GLY A 416 -8.29 7.09 -4.00
N PHE A 417 -8.35 5.81 -4.36
CA PHE A 417 -9.47 5.23 -5.09
C PHE A 417 -10.80 5.44 -4.35
N ALA A 418 -10.84 5.08 -3.06
CA ALA A 418 -12.01 5.24 -2.21
C ALA A 418 -12.41 6.71 -2.03
N SER A 419 -11.45 7.64 -1.94
CA SER A 419 -11.77 9.08 -1.88
C SER A 419 -12.53 9.55 -3.12
N GLY A 420 -12.16 9.07 -4.31
CA GLY A 420 -12.86 9.35 -5.56
C GLY A 420 -14.28 8.79 -5.59
N LEU A 421 -14.44 7.52 -5.21
CA LEU A 421 -15.76 6.88 -5.11
C LEU A 421 -16.68 7.62 -4.15
N ARG A 422 -16.15 8.04 -2.99
CA ARG A 422 -16.91 8.79 -1.97
C ARG A 422 -17.40 10.13 -2.49
N ILE A 423 -16.56 10.90 -3.17
CA ILE A 423 -17.02 12.15 -3.80
C ILE A 423 -18.16 11.88 -4.79
N ALA A 424 -18.01 10.85 -5.63
CA ALA A 424 -19.01 10.48 -6.61
C ALA A 424 -20.35 10.08 -5.98
N VAL A 425 -20.35 9.35 -4.87
CA VAL A 425 -21.57 8.95 -4.15
C VAL A 425 -22.12 10.08 -3.29
N ASP A 426 -21.33 10.56 -2.32
CA ASP A 426 -21.78 11.40 -1.20
C ASP A 426 -22.17 12.82 -1.65
N HIS A 427 -21.57 13.31 -2.74
CA HIS A 427 -21.78 14.68 -3.21
C HIS A 427 -22.46 14.78 -4.57
N LEU A 428 -22.43 13.71 -5.37
CA LEU A 428 -22.89 13.73 -6.75
C LEU A 428 -23.95 12.66 -7.04
N GLY A 429 -24.22 11.72 -6.11
CA GLY A 429 -25.34 10.80 -6.22
C GLY A 429 -25.14 9.65 -7.23
N ALA A 430 -23.89 9.31 -7.56
CA ALA A 430 -23.60 8.08 -8.30
C ALA A 430 -24.02 6.83 -7.50
N GLN A 431 -24.43 5.77 -8.19
CA GLN A 431 -24.87 4.53 -7.56
C GLN A 431 -23.76 3.48 -7.60
N SER A 432 -23.08 3.27 -6.47
CA SER A 432 -22.03 2.24 -6.39
C SER A 432 -22.61 0.82 -6.54
N PRO A 433 -22.06 -0.04 -7.43
CA PRO A 433 -22.49 -1.43 -7.59
C PRO A 433 -22.14 -2.31 -6.38
N PHE A 434 -21.26 -1.83 -5.50
CA PHE A 434 -20.89 -2.48 -4.24
C PHE A 434 -20.85 -1.46 -3.08
N PRO A 435 -20.99 -1.91 -1.82
CA PRO A 435 -20.84 -1.02 -0.67
C PRO A 435 -19.42 -0.46 -0.57
N ILE A 436 -19.27 0.86 -0.49
CA ILE A 436 -17.97 1.50 -0.26
C ILE A 436 -17.58 1.30 1.21
N ARG A 437 -16.42 0.69 1.46
CA ARG A 437 -15.93 0.33 2.80
C ARG A 437 -14.79 1.22 3.24
N HIS A 438 -14.61 1.35 4.54
CA HIS A 438 -13.38 1.91 5.10
C HIS A 438 -12.31 0.82 5.17
N ALA A 439 -11.07 1.17 4.83
CA ALA A 439 -9.88 0.32 5.01
C ALA A 439 -9.35 0.35 6.46
N GLU A 440 -10.24 0.50 7.44
CA GLU A 440 -9.91 0.49 8.87
C GLU A 440 -10.45 -0.78 9.50
N ARG A 441 -9.62 -1.44 10.31
CA ARG A 441 -9.99 -2.70 10.98
C ARG A 441 -10.54 -2.43 12.38
N ASP A 442 -11.61 -3.13 12.71
CA ASP A 442 -12.12 -3.16 14.08
C ASP A 442 -11.06 -3.75 15.02
N LEU A 443 -10.86 -3.10 16.16
CA LEU A 443 -9.92 -3.55 17.18
C LEU A 443 -10.54 -4.72 17.97
N ASN A 444 -10.28 -5.94 17.52
CA ASN A 444 -10.73 -7.15 18.21
C ASN A 444 -9.60 -7.75 19.05
N LEU A 445 -9.42 -7.26 20.28
CA LEU A 445 -8.43 -7.80 21.20
C LEU A 445 -8.95 -9.02 21.94
N SER A 446 -8.39 -10.18 21.60
CA SER A 446 -8.74 -11.44 22.23
C SER A 446 -8.26 -11.49 23.69
N ARG A 447 -8.81 -12.43 24.47
CA ARG A 447 -8.23 -12.75 25.79
C ARG A 447 -6.77 -13.21 25.67
N THR A 448 -6.43 -13.85 24.54
CA THR A 448 -5.08 -14.32 24.23
C THR A 448 -4.10 -13.16 24.08
N ASP A 449 -4.47 -12.08 23.39
CA ASP A 449 -3.59 -10.93 23.17
C ASP A 449 -3.21 -10.24 24.49
N ARG A 450 -4.19 -10.08 25.39
CA ARG A 450 -3.96 -9.53 26.74
C ARG A 450 -3.05 -10.44 27.58
N TYR A 451 -3.26 -11.75 27.53
CA TYR A 451 -2.41 -12.71 28.24
C TYR A 451 -0.98 -12.72 27.70
N LEU A 452 -0.82 -12.70 26.37
CA LEU A 452 0.49 -12.61 25.73
C LEU A 452 1.20 -11.33 26.14
N ASN A 453 0.52 -10.18 26.11
CA ASN A 453 1.13 -8.91 26.52
C ASN A 453 1.64 -8.95 27.98
N TYR A 454 0.79 -9.43 28.90
CA TYR A 454 1.17 -9.62 30.30
C TYR A 454 2.41 -10.54 30.43
N THR A 455 2.42 -11.63 29.67
CA THR A 455 3.53 -12.61 29.69
C THR A 455 4.82 -12.00 29.16
N PHE A 456 4.77 -11.29 28.02
CA PHE A 456 5.93 -10.58 27.46
C PHE A 456 6.51 -9.57 28.45
N SER A 457 5.66 -8.80 29.14
CA SER A 457 6.10 -7.82 30.14
C SER A 457 6.82 -8.47 31.33
N ARG A 458 6.29 -9.59 31.86
CA ARG A 458 6.90 -10.32 32.97
C ARG A 458 8.23 -10.96 32.60
N ILE A 459 8.32 -11.56 31.41
CA ILE A 459 9.55 -12.18 30.92
C ILE A 459 10.59 -11.11 30.60
N ASP A 460 10.22 -10.00 29.98
CA ASP A 460 11.16 -8.91 29.74
C ASP A 460 11.76 -8.38 31.05
N SER A 461 10.97 -8.33 32.12
CA SER A 461 11.47 -8.01 33.45
C SER A 461 12.48 -9.04 33.98
N LEU A 462 12.29 -10.34 33.67
CA LEU A 462 13.18 -11.43 34.08
C LEU A 462 14.43 -11.55 33.20
N ALA A 463 14.31 -11.38 31.88
CA ALA A 463 15.41 -11.44 30.92
C ALA A 463 16.47 -10.36 31.17
N ARG A 464 16.12 -9.31 31.91
CA ARG A 464 17.04 -8.28 32.42
C ARG A 464 17.91 -8.78 33.58
N ILE A 465 17.56 -9.89 34.20
CA ILE A 465 18.24 -10.48 35.37
C ILE A 465 19.12 -11.67 34.95
N PHE A 466 18.74 -12.40 33.89
CA PHE A 466 19.40 -13.64 33.47
C PHE A 466 20.42 -13.46 32.33
N SER A 467 21.35 -14.41 32.22
CA SER A 467 22.37 -14.45 31.16
C SER A 467 21.76 -14.71 29.78
N PHE A 468 22.45 -14.29 28.72
CA PHE A 468 21.98 -14.42 27.34
C PHE A 468 21.51 -15.84 26.95
N PRO A 469 22.21 -16.95 27.29
CA PRO A 469 21.74 -18.29 26.97
C PRO A 469 20.41 -18.66 27.65
N ALA A 470 20.21 -18.24 28.90
CA ALA A 470 18.97 -18.48 29.63
C ALA A 470 17.81 -17.67 29.01
N THR A 471 18.11 -16.46 28.55
CA THR A 471 17.16 -15.60 27.84
C THR A 471 16.75 -16.20 26.49
N VAL A 472 17.69 -16.72 25.68
CA VAL A 472 17.38 -17.42 24.42
C VAL A 472 16.57 -18.70 24.68
N PHE A 473 16.91 -19.49 25.70
CA PHE A 473 16.14 -20.69 26.04
C PHE A 473 14.69 -20.37 26.41
N LEU A 474 14.47 -19.36 27.27
CA LEU A 474 13.13 -18.89 27.62
C LEU A 474 12.37 -18.38 26.39
N PHE A 475 13.05 -17.70 25.47
CA PHE A 475 12.47 -17.22 24.23
C PHE A 475 12.04 -18.35 23.30
N VAL A 476 12.92 -19.33 23.03
CA VAL A 476 12.61 -20.47 22.14
C VAL A 476 11.47 -21.31 22.72
N LEU A 477 11.51 -21.58 24.03
CA LEU A 477 10.45 -22.31 24.73
C LEU A 477 9.10 -21.60 24.57
N MET A 478 9.08 -20.28 24.70
CA MET A 478 7.85 -19.49 24.61
C MET A 478 7.31 -19.30 23.20
N ILE A 479 8.18 -19.15 22.18
CA ILE A 479 7.74 -19.21 20.78
C ILE A 479 7.07 -20.56 20.54
N GLY A 480 7.69 -21.65 21.00
CA GLY A 480 7.11 -22.99 20.95
C GLY A 480 5.74 -23.07 21.62
N LEU A 481 5.60 -22.58 22.86
CA LEU A 481 4.34 -22.61 23.61
C LEU A 481 3.25 -21.70 23.02
N SER A 482 3.62 -20.52 22.53
CA SER A 482 2.70 -19.55 21.93
C SER A 482 2.19 -20.05 20.58
N VAL A 483 3.07 -20.61 19.74
CA VAL A 483 2.70 -21.28 18.49
C VAL A 483 1.81 -22.49 18.78
N THR A 484 2.18 -23.33 19.76
CA THR A 484 1.37 -24.51 20.12
C THR A 484 -0.03 -24.13 20.59
N ARG A 485 -0.15 -23.14 21.48
CA ARG A 485 -1.47 -22.70 21.99
C ARG A 485 -2.29 -21.97 20.92
N MET A 486 -1.63 -21.24 20.03
CA MET A 486 -2.29 -20.62 18.89
C MET A 486 -2.80 -21.66 17.89
N VAL A 487 -1.99 -22.68 17.57
CA VAL A 487 -2.43 -23.84 16.77
C VAL A 487 -3.63 -24.53 17.42
N ILE A 488 -3.60 -24.74 18.74
CA ILE A 488 -4.75 -25.30 19.48
C ILE A 488 -5.98 -24.39 19.39
N THR A 489 -5.82 -23.07 19.42
CA THR A 489 -6.94 -22.13 19.33
C THR A 489 -7.53 -22.07 17.92
N VAL A 490 -6.70 -22.09 16.88
CA VAL A 490 -7.11 -22.11 15.47
C VAL A 490 -7.75 -23.45 15.11
N LEU A 491 -7.18 -24.57 15.55
CA LEU A 491 -7.74 -25.91 15.38
C LEU A 491 -8.95 -26.18 16.29
N GLY A 492 -9.07 -25.48 17.42
CA GLY A 492 -10.24 -25.54 18.29
C GLY A 492 -11.42 -24.69 17.76
N ALA A 493 -11.12 -23.62 17.02
CA ALA A 493 -12.13 -22.77 16.38
C ALA A 493 -12.59 -23.29 14.99
N ARG A 494 -11.79 -24.14 14.33
CA ARG A 494 -12.14 -24.79 13.06
C ARG A 494 -12.51 -26.25 13.31
N SER A 495 -13.64 -26.73 12.78
CA SER A 495 -13.93 -28.17 12.88
C SER A 495 -12.82 -28.97 12.17
N ILE A 496 -12.45 -30.12 12.74
CA ILE A 496 -11.43 -31.03 12.18
C ILE A 496 -11.75 -31.39 10.71
N ALA A 497 -13.04 -31.43 10.34
CA ALA A 497 -13.50 -31.64 8.98
C ALA A 497 -13.08 -30.53 7.99
N ALA A 498 -13.07 -29.26 8.41
CA ALA A 498 -12.65 -28.14 7.57
C ALA A 498 -11.13 -28.16 7.31
N VAL A 499 -10.35 -28.52 8.33
CA VAL A 499 -8.89 -28.66 8.22
C VAL A 499 -8.52 -29.84 7.32
N ILE A 500 -9.24 -30.97 7.43
CA ILE A 500 -9.07 -32.11 6.53
C ILE A 500 -9.47 -31.73 5.10
N GLY A 501 -10.53 -30.95 4.90
CA GLY A 501 -10.93 -30.46 3.57
C GLY A 501 -9.87 -29.60 2.89
N ASP A 502 -9.24 -28.69 3.64
CA ASP A 502 -8.15 -27.83 3.13
C ASP A 502 -6.89 -28.63 2.80
N VAL A 503 -6.53 -29.63 3.63
CA VAL A 503 -5.40 -30.53 3.36
C VAL A 503 -5.66 -31.40 2.12
N ILE A 504 -6.90 -31.89 1.94
CA ILE A 504 -7.28 -32.64 0.73
C ILE A 504 -7.19 -31.73 -0.51
N MET A 505 -7.68 -30.49 -0.45
CA MET A 505 -7.53 -29.53 -1.55
C MET A 505 -6.08 -29.17 -1.85
N MET A 506 -5.24 -29.06 -0.82
CA MET A 506 -3.81 -28.76 -0.95
C MET A 506 -3.06 -29.93 -1.58
N LEU A 507 -3.39 -31.18 -1.21
CA LEU A 507 -2.85 -32.40 -1.82
C LEU A 507 -3.34 -32.61 -3.26
N GLN A 508 -4.57 -32.19 -3.58
CA GLN A 508 -5.07 -32.18 -4.95
C GLN A 508 -4.39 -31.11 -5.82
N ARG A 509 -3.99 -29.97 -5.25
CA ARG A 509 -3.21 -28.94 -5.93
C ARG A 509 -1.73 -29.34 -6.14
N SER A 510 -1.15 -30.14 -5.24
CA SER A 510 0.23 -30.62 -5.39
C SER A 510 0.38 -31.78 -6.40
N ASN A 511 -0.71 -32.48 -6.74
CA ASN A 511 -0.70 -33.64 -7.65
C ASN A 511 -1.26 -33.36 -9.06
N GLY A 512 -1.48 -32.09 -9.44
CA GLY A 512 -2.07 -31.73 -10.74
C GLY A 512 -1.05 -31.39 -11.81
N ALA A 513 -0.41 -32.40 -12.41
CA ALA A 513 0.15 -32.26 -13.75
C ALA A 513 -0.99 -32.17 -14.78
N SER A 514 -0.95 -31.14 -15.64
CA SER A 514 -1.54 -31.03 -16.98
C SER A 514 -2.83 -31.81 -17.28
N THR A 515 -3.96 -31.10 -17.38
CA THR A 515 -4.91 -31.28 -18.50
C THR A 515 -5.63 -29.98 -18.83
N ALA A 516 -5.46 -29.52 -20.06
CA ALA A 516 -6.22 -28.44 -20.71
C ALA A 516 -7.71 -28.83 -20.92
N PRO A 517 -8.61 -27.88 -21.25
CA PRO A 517 -10.06 -28.10 -21.18
C PRO A 517 -10.57 -28.83 -22.43
N VAL A 518 -11.44 -29.83 -22.22
CA VAL A 518 -12.21 -30.44 -23.31
C VAL A 518 -13.56 -29.72 -23.44
N VAL A 519 -13.71 -29.00 -24.54
CA VAL A 519 -15.00 -28.65 -25.13
C VAL A 519 -15.63 -29.91 -25.70
N LYS A 520 -16.91 -30.19 -25.40
CA LYS A 520 -17.83 -30.77 -26.40
C LYS A 520 -19.30 -30.52 -26.09
N LEU A 521 -19.99 -30.14 -27.16
CA LEU A 521 -21.39 -29.80 -27.35
C LEU A 521 -22.36 -31.01 -27.34
N ASN A 522 -23.64 -30.65 -27.16
CA ASN A 522 -24.87 -31.24 -27.72
C ASN A 522 -25.47 -32.52 -27.10
N GLY A 523 -26.56 -32.31 -26.36
CA GLY A 523 -27.92 -32.53 -26.87
C GLY A 523 -28.48 -33.96 -26.80
N LEU A 524 -29.60 -34.15 -26.08
CA LEU A 524 -30.66 -35.06 -26.49
C LEU A 524 -31.99 -34.79 -25.78
N LYS A 525 -33.01 -34.57 -26.61
CA LYS A 525 -34.46 -34.67 -26.35
C LYS A 525 -34.84 -36.08 -25.88
N ARG A 526 -35.90 -36.18 -25.06
CA ARG A 526 -37.11 -37.02 -25.27
C ARG A 526 -38.10 -36.73 -24.13
N ALA A 527 -39.24 -36.12 -24.41
CA ALA A 527 -40.49 -36.72 -24.90
C ALA A 527 -41.30 -37.37 -23.75
N GLY A 528 -42.54 -36.89 -23.58
CA GLY A 528 -43.44 -37.27 -22.50
C GLY A 528 -44.33 -38.49 -22.79
N ALA A 529 -45.04 -38.87 -21.73
CA ALA A 529 -46.32 -39.57 -21.63
C ALA A 529 -46.65 -39.51 -20.12
N GLY A 530 -47.81 -39.11 -19.60
CA GLY A 530 -49.15 -39.26 -20.13
C GLY A 530 -49.84 -40.44 -19.42
N GLY A 531 -50.57 -40.16 -18.33
CA GLY A 531 -51.77 -40.91 -17.95
C GLY A 531 -51.82 -41.66 -16.60
N ARG A 532 -52.74 -41.17 -15.73
CA ARG A 532 -53.73 -41.90 -14.87
C ARG A 532 -53.19 -42.73 -13.69
N ASP A 533 -53.81 -42.84 -12.52
CA ASP A 533 -55.23 -42.77 -12.09
C ASP A 533 -55.36 -42.41 -10.58
N LYS A 534 -56.56 -41.90 -10.22
CA LYS A 534 -57.20 -41.69 -8.90
C LYS A 534 -56.86 -40.46 -8.06
#